data_AF-A0A3D9IBU2-F1
#
_entry.id   AF-A0A3D9IBU2-F1
#
_cell.length_a   1.000
_cell.length_b   1.000
_cell.length_c   1.000
_cell.angle_alpha   90.00
_cell.angle_beta   90.00
_cell.angle_gamma   90.00
#
_symmetry.space_group_name_H-M   'P 1'
#
loop_
_entity.id
_entity.type
_entity.pdbx_description
1 polymer ?
#
loop_
_entity_poly.entity_id
_entity_poly.type
_entity_poly.pdbx_seq_one_letter_code
_entity_poly.pdbx_strand_id
1 'polypeptide(L)'
;MVSQYNSEPMLESISRDLMNISFVYEYERPVYVERFYRYENVLDMIFSFELTENIPVSIIFQSEDKNARFYMYGLESLSDERIETDENGDIYLKPSSTPVVLYTKDYYPLIPGVYLAKVFVEGKTYFNPFVIRPKQVTEDQLEVIKRDLEGLMRGLAIDFVKKVYSPADSQIKALPPQLLRQFMIIKKHYPTVMAALMDIYQKANYRIRKGYQWTKENRSKKIDHVTLRTQQTKSLHDGDLFTPYSAIDYDLPENRWVKFIVRNVMALLDQFEEAMNFYKDRLIQEIVELERYQFQESTRRELEEKERVSSFLEEYRLLVHRMKIGFHMIVHAPWYQEITNKTFTHIPHNLLSDSRYRALYQLHRDIISEEMEVYFDPAFTYQWKRTDKLYEMWGYFQVLKLLTEFGFQPKSGWFFDRLGQDESLLIPFLPNGECIVLIKNDMRIHYVYDGVLPLAGRETNLERAPLYMGKNNRPDGRVDFYKRDVYVGSLMIDFKYRPINNFWRNGSHNLMNRPREMEQLIAYKRDSNSKYLYGEEEGRHIRELLSPRPVREVWALYAEARADWQSQQLISDDSICIFPMNPAQDLTIIKERLQDIIDVMNSVLDRVLNKN
;
A
#
# COMPACT_ATOMS: atom_id res chain seq x y z
N MET A 1 -40.60 -5.23 -12.42
CA MET A 1 -40.15 -5.20 -13.83
C MET A 1 -39.29 -3.95 -14.00
N VAL A 2 -37.99 -4.11 -13.77
CA VAL A 2 -37.00 -3.03 -13.95
C VAL A 2 -36.28 -3.36 -15.26
N SER A 3 -36.36 -2.45 -16.21
CA SER A 3 -35.69 -2.54 -17.51
C SER A 3 -34.18 -2.56 -17.29
N GLN A 4 -33.56 -3.71 -17.53
CA GLN A 4 -32.12 -3.83 -17.75
C GLN A 4 -31.82 -3.29 -19.14
N TYR A 5 -31.28 -2.08 -19.22
CA TYR A 5 -30.52 -1.64 -20.38
C TYR A 5 -29.15 -2.35 -20.34
N ASN A 6 -29.11 -3.61 -20.77
CA ASN A 6 -27.88 -4.24 -21.22
C ASN A 6 -27.67 -3.84 -22.68
N SER A 7 -27.12 -2.64 -22.91
CA SER A 7 -26.52 -2.33 -24.20
C SER A 7 -25.18 -3.05 -24.28
N GLU A 8 -25.07 -4.08 -25.12
CA GLU A 8 -23.77 -4.67 -25.47
C GLU A 8 -22.80 -3.56 -25.92
N PRO A 9 -21.53 -3.57 -25.48
CA PRO A 9 -20.59 -2.56 -25.89
C PRO A 9 -20.31 -2.65 -27.39
N MET A 10 -20.74 -1.63 -28.13
CA MET A 10 -20.51 -1.54 -29.58
C MET A 10 -19.04 -1.19 -29.87
N LEU A 11 -18.36 -2.08 -30.60
CA LEU A 11 -17.07 -1.83 -31.22
C LEU A 11 -17.26 -0.86 -32.40
N GLU A 12 -16.45 0.20 -32.50
CA GLU A 12 -16.52 1.15 -33.61
C GLU A 12 -15.18 1.17 -34.38
N SER A 13 -15.25 1.07 -35.70
CA SER A 13 -14.11 1.32 -36.58
C SER A 13 -13.95 2.83 -36.74
N ILE A 14 -12.96 3.42 -36.06
CA ILE A 14 -12.60 4.83 -36.23
C ILE A 14 -11.66 4.95 -37.44
N SER A 15 -11.90 5.94 -38.31
CA SER A 15 -10.97 6.23 -39.42
C SER A 15 -9.61 6.62 -38.87
N ARG A 16 -8.53 6.06 -39.43
CA ARG A 16 -7.14 6.40 -39.06
C ARG A 16 -6.80 7.87 -39.27
N ASP A 17 -7.57 8.56 -40.11
CA ASP A 17 -7.41 10.00 -40.37
C ASP A 17 -7.95 10.87 -39.21
N LEU A 18 -8.98 10.40 -38.50
CA LEU A 18 -9.59 11.13 -37.37
C LEU A 18 -8.68 11.12 -36.14
N MET A 19 -8.10 9.94 -35.87
CA MET A 19 -7.18 9.72 -34.77
C MET A 19 -6.35 8.45 -35.01
N ASN A 20 -5.09 8.51 -34.61
CA ASN A 20 -4.15 7.41 -34.64
C ASN A 20 -3.35 7.34 -33.33
N ILE A 21 -3.42 6.20 -32.64
CA ILE A 21 -2.58 5.90 -31.47
C ILE A 21 -1.70 4.70 -31.84
N SER A 22 -0.39 4.86 -31.66
CA SER A 22 0.56 3.78 -31.91
C SER A 22 1.65 3.71 -30.86
N PHE A 23 2.09 2.49 -30.57
CA PHE A 23 3.18 2.20 -29.66
C PHE A 23 4.41 1.73 -30.46
N VAL A 24 5.56 2.33 -30.18
CA VAL A 24 6.81 2.07 -30.88
C VAL A 24 7.79 1.44 -29.91
N TYR A 25 8.17 0.19 -30.18
CA TYR A 25 9.22 -0.53 -29.47
C TYR A 25 10.56 -0.39 -30.21
N GLU A 26 11.67 -0.47 -29.47
CA GLU A 26 13.00 -0.45 -30.08
C GLU A 26 13.14 -1.58 -31.11
N TYR A 27 13.35 -1.22 -32.38
CA TYR A 27 13.57 -2.12 -33.52
C TYR A 27 12.35 -2.92 -34.02
N GLU A 28 11.13 -2.55 -33.63
CA GLU A 28 9.90 -3.21 -34.11
C GLU A 28 8.99 -2.26 -34.90
N ARG A 29 8.01 -2.84 -35.61
CA ARG A 29 6.98 -2.05 -36.29
C ARG A 29 6.02 -1.44 -35.25
N PRO A 30 5.52 -0.21 -35.49
CA PRO A 30 4.53 0.39 -34.60
C PRO A 30 3.29 -0.50 -34.46
N VAL A 31 2.86 -0.71 -33.21
CA VAL A 31 1.61 -1.41 -32.88
C VAL A 31 0.50 -0.36 -32.81
N TYR A 32 -0.47 -0.47 -33.72
CA TYR A 32 -1.59 0.47 -33.81
C TYR A 32 -2.74 0.03 -32.92
N VAL A 33 -3.39 0.99 -32.25
CA VAL A 33 -4.64 0.76 -31.53
C VAL A 33 -5.79 0.73 -32.54
N GLU A 34 -6.38 -0.44 -32.75
CA GLU A 34 -7.44 -0.62 -33.76
C GLU A 34 -8.85 -0.66 -33.17
N ARG A 35 -8.98 -0.93 -31.87
CA ARG A 35 -10.29 -1.13 -31.21
C ARG A 35 -10.62 0.01 -30.27
N PHE A 36 -11.74 0.67 -30.52
CA PHE A 36 -12.29 1.75 -29.69
C PHE A 36 -13.73 1.45 -29.31
N TYR A 37 -14.07 1.62 -28.04
CA TYR A 37 -15.40 1.37 -27.51
C TYR A 37 -16.05 2.66 -26.99
N ARG A 38 -17.38 2.77 -27.03
CA ARG A 38 -18.12 3.97 -26.56
C ARG A 38 -18.52 3.97 -25.08
N TYR A 39 -18.48 2.81 -24.45
CA TYR A 39 -18.92 2.63 -23.07
C TYR A 39 -17.74 2.26 -22.18
N GLU A 40 -17.80 2.68 -20.92
CA GLU A 40 -16.72 2.45 -19.95
C GLU A 40 -16.64 0.98 -19.49
N ASN A 41 -17.76 0.25 -19.53
CA ASN A 41 -17.87 -1.15 -19.12
C ASN A 41 -17.35 -2.12 -20.19
N VAL A 42 -16.05 -2.03 -20.52
CA VAL A 42 -15.44 -2.76 -21.65
C VAL A 42 -14.20 -3.58 -21.29
N LEU A 43 -13.87 -3.72 -20.02
CA LEU A 43 -12.69 -4.49 -19.59
C LEU A 43 -12.80 -5.99 -19.82
N ASP A 44 -14.02 -6.53 -19.77
CA ASP A 44 -14.28 -7.94 -20.08
C ASP A 44 -14.27 -8.21 -21.61
N MET A 45 -14.09 -7.16 -22.41
CA MET A 45 -13.97 -7.25 -23.87
C MET A 45 -12.53 -7.50 -24.28
N ILE A 46 -12.33 -7.79 -25.57
CA ILE A 46 -11.00 -7.99 -26.14
C ILE A 46 -10.16 -6.71 -25.98
N PHE A 47 -8.95 -6.86 -25.43
CA PHE A 47 -8.00 -5.76 -25.25
C PHE A 47 -7.71 -5.05 -26.59
N SER A 48 -7.63 -3.73 -26.52
CA SER A 48 -7.28 -2.84 -27.62
C SER A 48 -5.79 -2.89 -27.95
N PHE A 49 -4.93 -3.07 -26.94
CA PHE A 49 -3.49 -3.24 -27.10
C PHE A 49 -2.90 -3.94 -25.87
N GLU A 50 -1.67 -4.45 -26.01
CA GLU A 50 -0.91 -5.09 -24.94
C GLU A 50 0.47 -4.43 -24.82
N LEU A 51 0.89 -4.18 -23.58
CA LEU A 51 2.24 -3.70 -23.25
C LEU A 51 2.94 -4.75 -22.39
N THR A 52 4.27 -4.77 -22.41
CA THR A 52 5.06 -5.60 -21.50
C THR A 52 5.86 -4.69 -20.58
N GLU A 53 5.87 -4.98 -19.28
CA GLU A 53 6.67 -4.22 -18.32
C GLU A 53 8.17 -4.28 -18.70
N ASN A 54 8.94 -3.26 -18.32
CA ASN A 54 10.40 -3.22 -18.52
C ASN A 54 10.88 -3.36 -19.97
N ILE A 55 10.06 -2.94 -20.93
CA ILE A 55 10.45 -2.85 -22.34
C ILE A 55 10.39 -1.37 -22.77
N PRO A 56 11.48 -0.81 -23.32
CA PRO A 56 11.48 0.50 -23.95
C PRO A 56 10.33 0.65 -24.94
N VAL A 57 9.41 1.55 -24.63
CA VAL A 57 8.23 1.82 -25.45
C VAL A 57 7.96 3.32 -25.49
N SER A 58 7.60 3.81 -26.67
CA SER A 58 7.14 5.18 -26.90
C SER A 58 5.73 5.17 -27.45
N ILE A 59 4.95 6.21 -27.16
CA ILE A 59 3.62 6.44 -27.72
C ILE A 59 3.63 7.58 -28.72
N ILE A 60 2.88 7.40 -29.80
CA ILE A 60 2.55 8.45 -30.76
C ILE A 60 1.04 8.57 -30.78
N PHE A 61 0.54 9.75 -30.44
CA PHE A 61 -0.87 10.09 -30.49
C PHE A 61 -1.09 11.20 -31.51
N GLN A 62 -1.74 10.90 -32.63
CA GLN A 62 -2.03 11.86 -33.69
C GLN A 62 -3.55 12.02 -33.82
N SER A 63 -4.02 13.25 -34.05
CA SER A 63 -5.42 13.54 -34.37
C SER A 63 -5.49 14.85 -35.15
N GLU A 64 -6.48 14.98 -36.04
CA GLU A 64 -6.81 16.26 -36.69
C GLU A 64 -7.40 17.27 -35.70
N ASP A 65 -8.07 16.78 -34.64
CA ASP A 65 -8.61 17.62 -33.56
C ASP A 65 -7.49 18.04 -32.60
N LYS A 66 -7.15 19.33 -32.62
CA LYS A 66 -6.14 19.92 -31.71
C LYS A 66 -6.55 19.89 -30.24
N ASN A 67 -7.84 19.73 -29.95
CA ASN A 67 -8.37 19.60 -28.60
C ASN A 67 -8.48 18.14 -28.15
N ALA A 68 -8.02 17.18 -28.96
CA ALA A 68 -8.03 15.78 -28.60
C ALA A 68 -7.17 15.51 -27.36
N ARG A 69 -7.62 14.59 -26.52
CA ARG A 69 -6.96 14.25 -25.25
C ARG A 69 -6.87 12.74 -25.09
N PHE A 70 -5.68 12.23 -24.82
CA PHE A 70 -5.45 10.83 -24.50
C PHE A 70 -5.08 10.65 -23.04
N TYR A 71 -5.84 9.84 -22.31
CA TYR A 71 -5.64 9.51 -20.91
C TYR A 71 -5.27 8.04 -20.80
N MET A 72 -4.20 7.74 -20.09
CA MET A 72 -3.70 6.38 -19.88
C MET A 72 -2.89 6.32 -18.60
N TYR A 73 -2.94 5.17 -17.93
CA TYR A 73 -2.05 4.87 -16.81
C TYR A 73 -0.57 4.96 -17.24
N GLY A 74 0.27 5.55 -16.39
CA GLY A 74 1.70 5.75 -16.60
C GLY A 74 2.07 7.11 -17.20
N LEU A 75 1.10 7.91 -17.66
CA LEU A 75 1.35 9.28 -18.14
C LEU A 75 1.67 10.23 -16.98
N GLU A 76 1.11 9.97 -15.80
CA GLU A 76 1.27 10.80 -14.60
C GLU A 76 2.70 10.90 -14.08
N SER A 77 3.53 9.94 -14.45
CA SER A 77 4.90 9.87 -13.97
C SER A 77 5.91 10.48 -14.95
N LEU A 78 5.46 10.92 -16.13
CA LEU A 78 6.28 11.48 -17.20
C LEU A 78 6.46 12.99 -17.05
N SER A 79 7.69 13.45 -17.26
CA SER A 79 8.02 14.87 -17.37
C SER A 79 8.19 15.24 -18.84
N ASP A 80 7.08 15.54 -19.53
CA ASP A 80 7.06 15.96 -20.94
C ASP A 80 6.14 17.16 -21.12
N GLU A 81 6.55 18.16 -21.90
CA GLU A 81 5.78 19.41 -22.12
C GLU A 81 4.43 19.18 -22.81
N ARG A 82 4.24 18.02 -23.46
CA ARG A 82 2.98 17.64 -24.13
C ARG A 82 1.94 17.05 -23.17
N ILE A 83 2.33 16.82 -21.92
CA ILE A 83 1.49 16.29 -20.88
C ILE A 83 0.89 17.45 -20.09
N GLU A 84 -0.43 17.51 -20.06
CA GLU A 84 -1.16 18.56 -19.36
C GLU A 84 -2.17 17.98 -18.38
N THR A 85 -2.62 18.82 -17.48
CA THR A 85 -3.65 18.49 -16.50
C THR A 85 -4.96 19.17 -16.90
N ASP A 86 -6.06 18.42 -16.90
CA ASP A 86 -7.38 18.98 -17.15
C ASP A 86 -7.96 19.70 -15.91
N GLU A 87 -9.17 20.25 -16.04
CA GLU A 87 -9.88 20.96 -14.95
C GLU A 87 -10.19 20.07 -13.74
N ASN A 88 -10.22 18.74 -13.92
CA ASN A 88 -10.49 17.76 -12.87
C ASN A 88 -9.20 17.27 -12.19
N GLY A 89 -8.03 17.72 -12.64
CA GLY A 89 -6.74 17.24 -12.15
C GLY A 89 -6.24 15.98 -12.87
N ASP A 90 -6.82 15.62 -14.01
CA ASP A 90 -6.47 14.42 -14.77
C ASP A 90 -5.40 14.71 -15.81
N ILE A 91 -4.39 13.84 -15.84
CA ILE A 91 -3.24 13.98 -16.72
C ILE A 91 -3.57 13.38 -18.09
N TYR A 92 -3.32 14.14 -19.15
CA TYR A 92 -3.58 13.74 -20.52
C TYR A 92 -2.44 14.13 -21.46
N LEU A 93 -2.30 13.36 -22.54
CA LEU A 93 -1.38 13.62 -23.63
C LEU A 93 -2.09 14.34 -24.78
N LYS A 94 -1.45 15.40 -25.29
CA LYS A 94 -1.89 16.13 -26.49
C LYS A 94 -1.47 15.44 -27.80
N PRO A 95 -2.22 15.64 -28.90
CA PRO A 95 -1.85 15.09 -30.18
C PRO A 95 -0.53 15.69 -30.68
N SER A 96 0.40 14.83 -31.10
CA SER A 96 1.72 15.18 -31.61
C SER A 96 2.23 14.12 -32.59
N SER A 97 3.00 14.55 -33.60
CA SER A 97 3.67 13.65 -34.54
C SER A 97 4.98 13.08 -34.00
N THR A 98 5.50 13.63 -32.89
CA THR A 98 6.73 13.15 -32.26
C THR A 98 6.41 12.11 -31.19
N PRO A 99 7.22 11.04 -31.06
CA PRO A 99 7.03 10.04 -30.01
C PRO A 99 7.25 10.65 -28.62
N VAL A 100 6.45 10.19 -27.66
CA VAL A 100 6.64 10.43 -26.22
C VAL A 100 7.14 9.12 -25.63
N VAL A 101 8.26 9.16 -24.94
CA VAL A 101 8.81 7.98 -24.28
C VAL A 101 7.91 7.62 -23.09
N LEU A 102 7.32 6.43 -23.10
CA LEU A 102 6.52 5.91 -21.99
C LEU A 102 7.37 5.13 -20.99
N TYR A 103 8.39 4.41 -21.46
CA TYR A 103 9.35 3.71 -20.60
C TYR A 103 10.73 3.80 -21.22
N THR A 104 11.70 4.25 -20.44
CA THR A 104 13.14 4.06 -20.70
C THR A 104 13.77 3.39 -19.50
N LYS A 105 14.90 2.74 -19.74
CA LYS A 105 15.78 2.21 -18.69
C LYS A 105 15.85 3.24 -17.56
N ASP A 106 15.51 2.81 -16.36
CA ASP A 106 15.49 3.58 -15.11
C ASP A 106 14.20 4.36 -14.75
N TYR A 107 13.10 4.17 -15.49
CA TYR A 107 11.78 4.75 -15.19
C TYR A 107 10.69 3.65 -15.24
N TYR A 108 9.95 3.38 -14.16
CA TYR A 108 9.06 2.21 -14.04
C TYR A 108 7.58 2.58 -13.84
N PRO A 109 6.84 3.03 -14.87
CA PRO A 109 5.43 3.40 -14.71
C PRO A 109 4.46 2.30 -15.18
N LEU A 110 4.93 1.17 -15.70
CA LEU A 110 4.08 0.15 -16.31
C LEU A 110 4.00 -1.09 -15.41
N ILE A 111 3.25 -0.97 -14.32
CA ILE A 111 2.99 -2.11 -13.43
C ILE A 111 2.03 -3.08 -14.11
N PRO A 112 2.29 -4.40 -14.13
CA PRO A 112 1.38 -5.38 -14.71
C PRO A 112 -0.02 -5.35 -14.10
N GLY A 113 -1.02 -5.45 -14.97
CA GLY A 113 -2.42 -5.33 -14.60
C GLY A 113 -3.30 -5.00 -15.81
N VAL A 114 -4.60 -4.94 -15.56
CA VAL A 114 -5.60 -4.55 -16.55
C VAL A 114 -6.03 -3.10 -16.31
N TYR A 115 -6.03 -2.32 -17.36
CA TYR A 115 -6.24 -0.88 -17.33
C TYR A 115 -7.20 -0.43 -18.43
N LEU A 116 -7.77 0.76 -18.26
CA LEU A 116 -8.62 1.40 -19.26
C LEU A 116 -8.01 2.73 -19.67
N ALA A 117 -7.64 2.86 -20.94
CA ALA A 117 -7.29 4.14 -21.52
C ALA A 117 -8.56 4.84 -22.04
N LYS A 118 -8.54 6.17 -22.04
CA LYS A 118 -9.63 7.02 -22.49
C LYS A 118 -9.13 8.01 -23.53
N VAL A 119 -9.91 8.18 -24.58
CA VAL A 119 -9.67 9.15 -25.64
C VAL A 119 -10.84 10.11 -25.68
N PHE A 120 -10.56 11.40 -25.80
CA PHE A 120 -11.55 12.41 -26.15
C PHE A 120 -11.20 13.06 -27.49
N VAL A 121 -12.09 12.97 -28.47
CA VAL A 121 -11.93 13.54 -29.84
C VAL A 121 -13.29 14.03 -30.31
N GLU A 122 -13.36 15.26 -30.85
CA GLU A 122 -14.58 15.86 -31.43
C GLU A 122 -15.83 15.78 -30.51
N GLY A 123 -15.65 15.98 -29.20
CA GLY A 123 -16.75 15.92 -28.24
C GLY A 123 -17.23 14.51 -27.89
N LYS A 124 -16.61 13.46 -28.44
CA LYS A 124 -16.91 12.06 -28.12
C LYS A 124 -15.80 11.45 -27.26
N THR A 125 -16.21 10.55 -26.36
CA THR A 125 -15.29 9.78 -25.54
C THR A 125 -15.24 8.34 -26.04
N TYR A 126 -14.03 7.81 -26.19
CA TYR A 126 -13.77 6.40 -26.47
C TYR A 126 -12.95 5.78 -25.36
N PHE A 127 -13.14 4.49 -25.16
CA PHE A 127 -12.50 3.68 -24.14
C PHE A 127 -11.71 2.55 -24.80
N ASN A 128 -10.51 2.28 -24.28
CA ASN A 128 -9.56 1.34 -24.82
C ASN A 128 -9.03 0.46 -23.68
N PRO A 129 -9.61 -0.73 -23.42
CA PRO A 129 -9.10 -1.65 -22.43
C PRO A 129 -7.73 -2.17 -22.88
N PHE A 130 -6.76 -2.23 -21.98
CA PHE A 130 -5.42 -2.73 -22.29
C PHE A 130 -4.82 -3.47 -21.11
N VAL A 131 -3.81 -4.29 -21.39
CA VAL A 131 -3.14 -5.11 -20.39
C VAL A 131 -1.65 -4.85 -20.42
N ILE A 132 -1.05 -4.77 -19.24
CA ILE A 132 0.39 -4.76 -19.04
C ILE A 132 0.79 -6.14 -18.52
N ARG A 133 1.63 -6.85 -19.27
CA ARG A 133 2.06 -8.22 -18.98
C ARG A 133 3.38 -8.23 -18.20
N PRO A 134 3.55 -9.15 -17.22
CA PRO A 134 4.82 -9.32 -16.54
C PRO A 134 5.89 -9.90 -17.48
N LYS A 135 7.15 -9.53 -17.25
CA LYS A 135 8.29 -9.91 -18.10
C LYS A 135 9.08 -11.09 -17.57
N GLN A 136 9.25 -11.19 -16.24
CA GLN A 136 10.15 -12.18 -15.63
C GLN A 136 9.43 -13.33 -14.92
N VAL A 137 8.12 -13.21 -14.71
CA VAL A 137 7.26 -14.27 -14.19
C VAL A 137 6.02 -14.39 -15.07
N THR A 138 5.36 -15.54 -15.01
CA THR A 138 4.04 -15.70 -15.63
C THR A 138 2.97 -14.95 -14.81
N GLU A 139 1.79 -14.72 -15.40
CA GLU A 139 0.66 -14.11 -14.68
C GLU A 139 0.24 -14.94 -13.47
N ASP A 140 0.15 -16.26 -13.63
CA ASP A 140 -0.17 -17.17 -12.52
C ASP A 140 0.86 -17.06 -11.38
N GLN A 141 2.14 -16.96 -11.73
CA GLN A 141 3.21 -16.77 -10.75
C GLN A 141 3.11 -15.40 -10.06
N LEU A 142 2.83 -14.33 -10.80
CA LEU A 142 2.62 -13.01 -10.21
C LEU A 142 1.45 -13.01 -9.23
N GLU A 143 0.37 -13.73 -9.55
CA GLU A 143 -0.77 -13.87 -8.66
C GLU A 143 -0.47 -14.69 -7.41
N VAL A 144 0.41 -15.69 -7.50
CA VAL A 144 0.93 -16.39 -6.32
C VAL A 144 1.77 -15.45 -5.44
N ILE A 145 2.63 -14.61 -6.02
CA ILE A 145 3.43 -13.63 -5.28
C ILE A 145 2.52 -12.67 -4.51
N LYS A 146 1.54 -12.07 -5.19
CA LYS A 146 0.58 -11.16 -4.58
C LYS A 146 -0.17 -11.84 -3.43
N ARG A 147 -0.70 -13.04 -3.67
CA ARG A 147 -1.44 -13.83 -2.67
C ARG A 147 -0.59 -14.20 -1.46
N ASP A 148 0.65 -14.62 -1.67
CA ASP A 148 1.57 -14.97 -0.58
C ASP A 148 1.85 -13.76 0.31
N LEU A 149 2.11 -12.59 -0.28
CA LEU A 149 2.37 -11.35 0.44
C LEU A 149 1.14 -10.85 1.20
N GLU A 150 -0.03 -10.87 0.56
CA GLU A 150 -1.30 -10.49 1.19
C GLU A 150 -1.73 -11.47 2.29
N GLY A 151 -1.37 -12.75 2.15
CA GLY A 151 -1.59 -13.77 3.18
C GLY A 151 -0.66 -13.61 4.39
N LEU A 152 0.53 -13.02 4.22
CA LEU A 152 1.42 -12.65 5.33
C LEU A 152 0.91 -11.43 6.08
N MET A 153 0.57 -10.37 5.35
CA MET A 153 -0.03 -9.17 5.91
C MET A 153 -0.87 -8.45 4.86
N ARG A 154 -2.15 -8.28 5.15
CA ARG A 154 -3.11 -7.68 4.23
C ARG A 154 -2.78 -6.22 3.93
N GLY A 155 -2.58 -5.91 2.66
CA GLY A 155 -2.18 -4.61 2.11
C GLY A 155 -0.69 -4.45 1.84
N LEU A 156 0.13 -5.49 2.07
CA LEU A 156 1.60 -5.41 1.94
C LEU A 156 2.05 -5.33 0.48
N ALA A 157 1.30 -5.95 -0.43
CA ALA A 157 1.58 -5.91 -1.86
C ALA A 157 1.02 -4.65 -2.54
N ILE A 158 0.35 -3.78 -1.79
CA ILE A 158 -0.35 -2.60 -2.30
C ILE A 158 0.47 -1.34 -2.05
N ASP A 159 0.43 -0.41 -3.00
CA ASP A 159 0.94 0.95 -2.89
C ASP A 159 -0.17 2.00 -2.91
N PHE A 160 0.14 3.17 -2.37
CA PHE A 160 -0.77 4.31 -2.30
C PHE A 160 -0.55 5.26 -3.47
N VAL A 161 -1.48 5.28 -4.44
CA VAL A 161 -1.37 6.13 -5.63
C VAL A 161 -2.70 6.83 -5.93
N LYS A 162 -2.63 8.05 -6.48
CA LYS A 162 -3.79 8.77 -7.02
C LYS A 162 -4.24 8.11 -8.33
N LYS A 163 -5.54 7.85 -8.44
CA LYS A 163 -6.32 7.68 -9.68
C LYS A 163 -5.60 6.92 -10.80
N VAL A 164 -5.70 5.59 -10.76
CA VAL A 164 -5.44 4.73 -11.92
C VAL A 164 -6.78 4.47 -12.60
N TYR A 165 -6.91 4.75 -13.89
CA TYR A 165 -8.08 4.32 -14.68
C TYR A 165 -8.05 2.78 -14.81
N SER A 166 -8.45 2.07 -13.76
CA SER A 166 -8.69 0.63 -13.77
C SER A 166 -10.13 0.38 -13.31
N PRO A 167 -11.04 0.04 -14.22
CA PRO A 167 -12.41 -0.32 -13.86
C PRO A 167 -12.62 -1.81 -13.51
N ALA A 168 -11.58 -2.65 -13.34
CA ALA A 168 -11.75 -4.04 -12.86
C ALA A 168 -10.47 -4.66 -12.28
N ASP A 169 -10.50 -4.92 -10.97
CA ASP A 169 -9.95 -6.15 -10.37
C ASP A 169 -11.12 -6.82 -9.64
N SER A 170 -12.00 -7.52 -10.39
CA SER A 170 -13.21 -8.16 -9.87
C SER A 170 -13.03 -9.64 -9.53
N GLN A 171 -11.81 -10.20 -9.56
CA GLN A 171 -11.58 -11.60 -9.16
C GLN A 171 -10.47 -11.85 -8.12
N ILE A 172 -9.74 -10.84 -7.66
CA ILE A 172 -8.84 -10.96 -6.50
C ILE A 172 -9.21 -9.89 -5.49
N LYS A 173 -9.89 -10.30 -4.42
CA LYS A 173 -10.20 -9.43 -3.27
C LYS A 173 -8.92 -9.12 -2.50
N ALA A 174 -8.06 -8.25 -3.04
CA ALA A 174 -7.05 -7.56 -2.26
C ALA A 174 -7.75 -6.44 -1.49
N LEU A 175 -8.33 -6.83 -0.36
CA LEU A 175 -9.06 -5.93 0.49
C LEU A 175 -8.12 -4.88 1.09
N PRO A 176 -8.38 -3.57 0.93
CA PRO A 176 -7.57 -2.55 1.59
C PRO A 176 -7.67 -2.65 3.12
N PRO A 177 -6.62 -2.25 3.87
CA PRO A 177 -6.59 -2.32 5.32
C PRO A 177 -7.75 -1.50 5.90
N GLN A 178 -8.48 -2.11 6.83
CA GLN A 178 -9.85 -1.76 7.21
C GLN A 178 -10.12 -0.26 7.41
N LEU A 179 -9.16 0.47 7.98
CA LEU A 179 -9.28 1.90 8.27
C LEU A 179 -9.37 2.77 7.01
N LEU A 180 -8.58 2.46 5.98
CA LEU A 180 -8.63 3.17 4.70
C LEU A 180 -9.93 2.87 3.96
N ARG A 181 -10.43 1.62 4.02
CA ARG A 181 -11.77 1.28 3.52
C ARG A 181 -12.85 2.14 4.18
N GLN A 182 -12.84 2.21 5.50
CA GLN A 182 -13.81 2.99 6.27
C GLN A 182 -13.74 4.47 5.92
N PHE A 183 -12.53 5.03 5.77
CA PHE A 183 -12.35 6.40 5.30
C PHE A 183 -12.95 6.61 3.90
N MET A 184 -12.74 5.69 2.96
CA MET A 184 -13.30 5.79 1.60
C MET A 184 -14.83 5.79 1.61
N ILE A 185 -15.44 4.96 2.46
CA ILE A 185 -16.89 4.93 2.65
C ILE A 185 -17.38 6.28 3.23
N ILE A 186 -16.67 6.82 4.22
CA ILE A 186 -16.98 8.15 4.78
C ILE A 186 -16.91 9.23 3.70
N LYS A 187 -15.84 9.25 2.89
CA LYS A 187 -15.68 10.22 1.80
C LYS A 187 -16.82 10.12 0.78
N LYS A 188 -17.15 8.91 0.33
CA LYS A 188 -18.21 8.66 -0.66
C LYS A 188 -19.55 9.23 -0.21
N HIS A 189 -19.93 8.98 1.05
CA HIS A 189 -21.19 9.45 1.61
C HIS A 189 -21.14 10.88 2.11
N TYR A 190 -19.95 11.49 2.21
CA TYR A 190 -19.76 12.81 2.83
C TYR A 190 -20.67 13.90 2.24
N PRO A 191 -20.82 14.08 0.91
CA PRO A 191 -21.69 15.13 0.37
C PRO A 191 -23.15 14.97 0.81
N THR A 192 -23.68 13.75 0.72
CA THR A 192 -25.07 13.43 1.08
C THR A 192 -25.29 13.53 2.59
N VAL A 193 -24.36 13.01 3.39
CA VAL A 193 -24.42 13.05 4.85
C VAL A 193 -24.26 14.46 5.38
N MET A 194 -23.40 15.28 4.78
CA MET A 194 -23.23 16.68 5.18
C MET A 194 -24.50 17.49 4.92
N ALA A 195 -25.16 17.28 3.77
CA ALA A 195 -26.46 17.91 3.49
C ALA A 195 -27.52 17.50 4.53
N ALA A 196 -27.59 16.20 4.84
CA ALA A 196 -28.51 15.70 5.87
C ALA A 196 -28.20 16.25 7.27
N LEU A 197 -26.92 16.38 7.64
CA LEU A 197 -26.50 16.96 8.91
C LEU A 197 -26.84 18.44 9.01
N MET A 198 -26.71 19.21 7.92
CA MET A 198 -27.17 20.61 7.88
C MET A 198 -28.67 20.73 8.12
N ASP A 199 -29.47 19.85 7.52
CA ASP A 199 -30.92 19.84 7.73
C ASP A 199 -31.30 19.43 9.16
N ILE A 200 -30.64 18.41 9.71
CA ILE A 200 -30.87 17.94 11.08
C ILE A 200 -30.40 18.98 12.11
N TYR A 201 -29.31 19.70 11.81
CA TYR A 201 -28.84 20.81 12.65
C TYR A 201 -29.95 21.85 12.87
N GLN A 202 -30.62 22.26 11.79
CA GLN A 202 -31.70 23.24 11.86
C GLN A 202 -33.03 22.64 12.37
N LYS A 203 -33.37 21.40 11.99
CA LYS A 203 -34.70 20.81 12.18
C LYS A 203 -34.64 19.34 12.61
N ALA A 204 -34.06 19.06 13.76
CA ALA A 204 -34.11 17.71 14.33
C ALA A 204 -35.56 17.28 14.64
N ASN A 205 -35.84 15.99 14.48
CA ASN A 205 -37.11 15.41 14.86
C ASN A 205 -37.33 15.57 16.37
N TYR A 206 -38.55 15.88 16.76
CA TYR A 206 -38.93 16.06 18.15
C TYR A 206 -40.30 15.42 18.41
N ARG A 207 -40.56 15.07 19.67
CA ARG A 207 -41.90 14.76 20.13
C ARG A 207 -42.36 15.80 21.12
N ILE A 208 -43.66 16.08 21.12
CA ILE A 208 -44.26 16.96 22.14
C ILE A 208 -44.60 16.08 23.35
N ARG A 209 -43.99 16.40 24.49
CA ARG A 209 -44.30 15.77 25.78
C ARG A 209 -45.07 16.74 26.67
N LYS A 210 -46.01 16.21 27.44
CA LYS A 210 -46.70 16.97 28.48
C LYS A 210 -45.79 17.13 29.70
N GLY A 211 -45.29 18.34 29.91
CA GLY A 211 -44.56 18.76 31.11
C GLY A 211 -45.49 19.52 32.07
N TYR A 212 -45.02 19.81 33.28
CA TYR A 212 -45.77 20.61 34.25
C TYR A 212 -44.86 21.66 34.89
N GLN A 213 -45.39 22.87 35.07
CA GLN A 213 -44.67 23.98 35.69
C GLN A 213 -45.61 24.82 36.56
N TRP A 214 -45.06 25.46 37.59
CA TRP A 214 -45.81 26.42 38.39
C TRP A 214 -46.07 27.70 37.59
N THR A 215 -47.34 28.08 37.51
CA THR A 215 -47.79 29.22 36.71
C THR A 215 -48.83 29.98 37.51
N LYS A 216 -48.72 31.32 37.54
CA LYS A 216 -49.72 32.17 38.21
C LYS A 216 -51.12 31.84 37.73
N GLU A 217 -52.05 31.75 38.68
CA GLU A 217 -53.44 31.35 38.45
C GLU A 217 -54.12 32.17 37.33
N ASN A 218 -53.83 33.48 37.28
CA ASN A 218 -54.33 34.41 36.27
C ASN A 218 -53.78 34.21 34.84
N ARG A 219 -52.72 33.43 34.66
CA ARG A 219 -52.10 33.12 33.35
C ARG A 219 -52.33 31.66 32.93
N SER A 220 -52.95 30.84 33.78
CA SER A 220 -53.24 29.44 33.48
C SER A 220 -54.36 29.32 32.44
N LYS A 221 -54.09 28.61 31.33
CA LYS A 221 -55.07 28.39 30.25
C LYS A 221 -55.67 26.98 30.24
N LYS A 222 -55.05 26.02 30.95
CA LYS A 222 -55.44 24.60 30.95
C LYS A 222 -55.21 24.00 32.33
N ILE A 223 -56.23 23.33 32.85
CA ILE A 223 -56.22 22.64 34.15
C ILE A 223 -56.53 21.17 33.90
N ASP A 224 -55.79 20.27 34.53
CA ASP A 224 -56.04 18.83 34.46
C ASP A 224 -56.07 18.16 35.83
N HIS A 225 -56.30 16.85 35.84
CA HIS A 225 -56.39 16.05 37.07
C HIS A 225 -55.10 16.09 37.92
N VAL A 226 -53.92 16.29 37.30
CA VAL A 226 -52.64 16.40 38.03
C VAL A 226 -52.52 17.77 38.67
N THR A 227 -52.93 18.84 37.97
CA THR A 227 -53.01 20.20 38.53
C THR A 227 -53.92 20.22 39.76
N LEU A 228 -55.12 19.64 39.65
CA LEU A 228 -56.09 19.58 40.75
C LEU A 228 -55.58 18.76 41.94
N ARG A 229 -54.98 17.59 41.67
CA ARG A 229 -54.40 16.74 42.72
C ARG A 229 -53.24 17.43 43.46
N THR A 230 -52.41 18.18 42.74
CA THR A 230 -51.26 18.89 43.32
C THR A 230 -51.70 20.08 44.17
N GLN A 231 -52.75 20.80 43.74
CA GLN A 231 -53.36 21.88 44.51
C GLN A 231 -53.96 21.39 45.84
N GLN A 232 -54.58 20.20 45.84
CA GLN A 232 -55.15 19.60 47.06
C GLN A 232 -54.10 19.10 48.07
N THR A 233 -52.86 18.85 47.62
CA THR A 233 -51.82 18.21 48.45
C THR A 233 -50.68 19.15 48.86
N LYS A 234 -50.43 20.27 48.17
CA LYS A 234 -49.36 21.23 48.49
C LYS A 234 -49.90 22.64 48.68
N SER A 235 -49.94 23.12 49.93
CA SER A 235 -50.42 24.45 50.34
C SER A 235 -49.35 25.56 50.30
N LEU A 236 -48.15 25.29 49.78
CA LEU A 236 -46.98 26.18 49.91
C LEU A 236 -46.82 27.21 48.77
N HIS A 237 -47.64 27.15 47.72
CA HIS A 237 -47.58 28.06 46.58
C HIS A 237 -48.92 28.79 46.41
N ASP A 238 -49.17 29.76 47.30
CA ASP A 238 -50.40 30.55 47.29
C ASP A 238 -50.43 31.46 46.04
N GLY A 239 -51.43 31.27 45.18
CA GLY A 239 -51.60 32.00 43.91
C GLY A 239 -50.94 31.40 42.65
N ASP A 240 -50.24 30.26 42.75
CA ASP A 240 -49.63 29.55 41.62
C ASP A 240 -50.25 28.15 41.43
N LEU A 241 -50.53 27.77 40.18
CA LEU A 241 -51.05 26.46 39.79
C LEU A 241 -49.97 25.63 39.07
N PHE A 242 -49.91 24.32 39.35
CA PHE A 242 -49.02 23.40 38.65
C PHE A 242 -49.66 22.94 37.33
N THR A 243 -49.47 23.73 36.28
CA THR A 243 -50.22 23.57 35.03
C THR A 243 -49.44 22.81 33.96
N PRO A 244 -50.13 22.06 33.09
CA PRO A 244 -49.49 21.36 32.00
C PRO A 244 -49.05 22.32 30.90
N TYR A 245 -47.83 22.14 30.39
CA TYR A 245 -47.33 22.80 29.19
C TYR A 245 -46.77 21.79 28.19
N SER A 246 -46.81 22.16 26.91
CA SER A 246 -46.21 21.36 25.84
C SER A 246 -44.70 21.59 25.83
N ALA A 247 -43.94 20.63 26.32
CA ALA A 247 -42.49 20.62 26.23
C ALA A 247 -42.05 19.90 24.94
N ILE A 248 -40.99 20.39 24.33
CA ILE A 248 -40.35 19.71 23.20
C ILE A 248 -39.34 18.72 23.79
N ASP A 249 -39.35 17.49 23.28
CA ASP A 249 -38.41 16.43 23.67
C ASP A 249 -37.68 15.93 22.42
N TYR A 250 -36.38 16.23 22.38
CA TYR A 250 -35.46 15.82 21.32
C TYR A 250 -34.75 14.48 21.63
N ASP A 251 -34.95 13.87 22.80
CA ASP A 251 -34.26 12.63 23.21
C ASP A 251 -34.92 11.37 22.59
N LEU A 252 -35.07 11.40 21.26
CA LEU A 252 -35.62 10.36 20.43
C LEU A 252 -34.56 9.33 20.01
N PRO A 253 -34.94 8.05 19.79
CA PRO A 253 -34.02 7.02 19.32
C PRO A 253 -33.22 7.39 18.07
N GLU A 254 -33.87 8.00 17.07
CA GLU A 254 -33.22 8.44 15.82
C GLU A 254 -32.17 9.53 16.05
N ASN A 255 -32.40 10.47 16.97
CA ASN A 255 -31.43 11.51 17.31
C ASN A 255 -30.24 10.95 18.10
N ARG A 256 -30.48 9.95 18.95
CA ARG A 256 -29.40 9.18 19.60
C ARG A 256 -28.54 8.44 18.58
N TRP A 257 -29.15 7.89 17.54
CA TRP A 257 -28.44 7.26 16.43
C TRP A 257 -27.55 8.27 15.70
N VAL A 258 -28.04 9.48 15.40
CA VAL A 258 -27.21 10.54 14.81
C VAL A 258 -25.99 10.83 15.69
N LYS A 259 -26.19 11.01 16.99
CA LYS A 259 -25.11 11.26 17.98
C LYS A 259 -24.08 10.13 18.00
N PHE A 260 -24.52 8.88 17.94
CA PHE A 260 -23.64 7.71 17.90
C PHE A 260 -22.86 7.59 16.60
N ILE A 261 -23.53 7.72 15.46
CA ILE A 261 -22.90 7.62 14.14
C ILE A 261 -21.83 8.70 13.99
N VAL A 262 -22.14 9.95 14.35
CA VAL A 262 -21.19 11.06 14.29
C VAL A 262 -19.98 10.81 15.19
N ARG A 263 -20.17 10.31 16.41
CA ARG A 263 -19.07 9.96 17.32
C ARG A 263 -18.17 8.87 16.76
N ASN A 264 -18.76 7.81 16.19
CA ASN A 264 -17.99 6.72 15.60
C ASN A 264 -17.22 7.19 14.37
N VAL A 265 -17.84 7.99 13.50
CA VAL A 265 -17.18 8.56 12.32
C VAL A 265 -16.03 9.48 12.73
N MET A 266 -16.22 10.34 13.75
CA MET A 266 -15.15 11.16 14.28
C MET A 266 -13.98 10.32 14.80
N ALA A 267 -14.24 9.28 15.61
CA ALA A 267 -13.21 8.39 16.12
C ALA A 267 -12.44 7.67 14.99
N LEU A 268 -13.14 7.24 13.94
CA LEU A 268 -12.52 6.64 12.75
C LEU A 268 -11.64 7.64 11.99
N LEU A 269 -12.09 8.89 11.86
CA LEU A 269 -11.29 9.96 11.24
C LEU A 269 -10.06 10.32 12.08
N ASP A 270 -10.16 10.27 13.41
CA ASP A 270 -9.02 10.46 14.32
C ASP A 270 -7.99 9.34 14.17
N GLN A 271 -8.43 8.07 14.18
CA GLN A 271 -7.57 6.91 13.93
C GLN A 271 -6.89 7.00 12.56
N PHE A 272 -7.64 7.40 11.52
CA PHE A 272 -7.11 7.58 10.18
C PHE A 272 -6.04 8.68 10.11
N GLU A 273 -6.25 9.82 10.79
CA GLU A 273 -5.28 10.91 10.89
C GLU A 273 -4.00 10.47 11.62
N GLU A 274 -4.13 9.73 12.73
CA GLU A 274 -2.98 9.16 13.47
C GLU A 274 -2.16 8.20 12.59
N ALA A 275 -2.83 7.28 11.89
CA ALA A 275 -2.17 6.33 11.01
C ALA A 275 -1.48 7.01 9.82
N MET A 276 -2.09 8.04 9.23
CA MET A 276 -1.46 8.85 8.18
C MET A 276 -0.23 9.60 8.69
N ASN A 277 -0.30 10.21 9.87
CA ASN A 277 0.84 10.94 10.45
C ASN A 277 2.01 9.99 10.74
N PHE A 278 1.75 8.80 11.28
CA PHE A 278 2.77 7.78 11.48
C PHE A 278 3.45 7.37 10.16
N TYR A 279 2.68 7.15 9.09
CA TYR A 279 3.22 6.83 7.77
C TYR A 279 4.06 8.00 7.21
N LYS A 280 3.58 9.24 7.37
CA LYS A 280 4.29 10.44 6.93
C LYS A 280 5.63 10.62 7.65
N ASP A 281 5.67 10.46 8.97
CA ASP A 281 6.90 10.59 9.75
C ASP A 281 7.97 9.57 9.33
N ARG A 282 7.55 8.34 9.02
CA ARG A 282 8.43 7.28 8.51
C ARG A 282 8.93 7.60 7.11
N LEU A 283 8.05 8.05 6.23
CA LEU A 283 8.40 8.45 4.87
C LEU A 283 9.41 9.62 4.88
N ILE A 284 9.26 10.58 5.79
CA ILE A 284 10.23 11.67 5.99
C ILE A 284 11.58 11.13 6.45
N GLN A 285 11.61 10.18 7.41
CA GLN A 285 12.87 9.55 7.85
C GLN A 285 13.60 8.88 6.68
N GLU A 286 12.86 8.14 5.85
CA GLU A 286 13.44 7.50 4.66
C GLU A 286 13.95 8.51 3.64
N ILE A 287 13.22 9.60 3.38
CA ILE A 287 13.70 10.68 2.51
C ILE A 287 15.04 11.23 3.03
N VAL A 288 15.12 11.55 4.33
CA VAL A 288 16.36 12.08 4.95
C VAL A 288 17.52 11.07 4.87
N GLU A 289 17.26 9.78 4.97
CA GLU A 289 18.29 8.75 4.80
C GLU A 289 18.75 8.65 3.34
N LEU A 290 17.81 8.72 2.39
CA LEU A 290 18.08 8.65 0.96
C LEU A 290 18.79 9.92 0.43
N GLU A 291 18.50 11.09 0.98
CA GLU A 291 19.19 12.35 0.67
C GLU A 291 20.72 12.23 0.84
N ARG A 292 21.19 11.41 1.78
CA ARG A 292 22.62 11.15 1.99
C ARG A 292 23.28 10.46 0.79
N TYR A 293 22.49 9.81 -0.05
CA TYR A 293 22.91 9.06 -1.23
C TYR A 293 22.37 9.66 -2.54
N GLN A 294 21.89 10.91 -2.53
CA GLN A 294 21.26 11.61 -3.67
C GLN A 294 22.08 11.64 -4.99
N PHE A 295 23.39 11.42 -4.91
CA PHE A 295 24.29 11.38 -6.07
C PHE A 295 24.06 10.15 -6.96
N GLN A 296 23.31 9.15 -6.49
CA GLN A 296 22.91 7.98 -7.28
C GLN A 296 21.56 8.23 -7.97
N GLU A 297 21.49 8.01 -9.28
CA GLU A 297 20.29 8.29 -10.10
C GLU A 297 19.06 7.49 -9.65
N SER A 298 19.24 6.24 -9.22
CA SER A 298 18.19 5.41 -8.64
C SER A 298 17.61 5.99 -7.35
N THR A 299 18.46 6.57 -6.50
CA THR A 299 18.07 7.20 -5.23
C THR A 299 17.32 8.50 -5.46
N ARG A 300 17.69 9.29 -6.48
CA ARG A 300 16.98 10.52 -6.80
C ARG A 300 15.53 10.26 -7.23
N ARG A 301 15.30 9.20 -8.00
CA ARG A 301 13.94 8.84 -8.44
C ARG A 301 13.08 8.29 -7.31
N GLU A 302 13.64 7.47 -6.43
CA GLU A 302 12.95 7.02 -5.21
C GLU A 302 12.55 8.23 -4.33
N LEU A 303 13.39 9.26 -4.30
CA LEU A 303 13.11 10.50 -3.59
C LEU A 303 11.96 11.29 -4.25
N GLU A 304 11.97 11.45 -5.58
CA GLU A 304 10.87 12.10 -6.32
C GLU A 304 9.52 11.37 -6.13
N GLU A 305 9.51 10.04 -6.11
CA GLU A 305 8.31 9.24 -5.86
C GLU A 305 7.78 9.45 -4.43
N LYS A 306 8.66 9.38 -3.42
CA LYS A 306 8.29 9.62 -2.02
C LYS A 306 7.82 11.05 -1.78
N GLU A 307 8.40 12.04 -2.44
CA GLU A 307 7.95 13.44 -2.36
C GLU A 307 6.53 13.62 -2.94
N ARG A 308 6.18 12.92 -4.03
CA ARG A 308 4.81 12.92 -4.56
C ARG A 308 3.84 12.28 -3.57
N VAL A 309 4.18 11.13 -3.01
CA VAL A 309 3.35 10.47 -1.98
C VAL A 309 3.16 11.41 -0.78
N SER A 310 4.22 12.09 -0.34
CA SER A 310 4.16 13.09 0.75
C SER A 310 3.19 14.23 0.44
N SER A 311 3.26 14.79 -0.77
CA SER A 311 2.32 15.82 -1.24
C SER A 311 0.88 15.30 -1.23
N PHE A 312 0.70 14.03 -1.60
CA PHE A 312 -0.60 13.38 -1.64
C PHE A 312 -1.20 13.19 -0.24
N LEU A 313 -0.40 12.71 0.73
CA LEU A 313 -0.82 12.59 2.13
C LEU A 313 -1.28 13.94 2.69
N GLU A 314 -0.66 15.05 2.28
CA GLU A 314 -1.05 16.38 2.72
C GLU A 314 -2.43 16.80 2.19
N GLU A 315 -2.77 16.47 0.94
CA GLU A 315 -4.12 16.70 0.39
C GLU A 315 -5.19 15.96 1.21
N TYR A 316 -4.93 14.70 1.61
CA TYR A 316 -5.84 13.94 2.45
C TYR A 316 -5.94 14.47 3.86
N ARG A 317 -4.83 14.91 4.46
CA ARG A 317 -4.85 15.54 5.77
C ARG A 317 -5.79 16.73 5.77
N LEU A 318 -5.73 17.57 4.73
CA LEU A 318 -6.66 18.69 4.55
C LEU A 318 -8.12 18.21 4.37
N LEU A 319 -8.35 17.15 3.61
CA LEU A 319 -9.69 16.57 3.42
C LEU A 319 -10.29 16.04 4.74
N VAL A 320 -9.53 15.24 5.49
CA VAL A 320 -9.92 14.69 6.80
C VAL A 320 -10.23 15.82 7.76
N HIS A 321 -9.38 16.85 7.80
CA HIS A 321 -9.61 18.02 8.63
C HIS A 321 -10.94 18.73 8.29
N ARG A 322 -11.24 18.94 7.00
CA ARG A 322 -12.53 19.51 6.56
C ARG A 322 -13.71 18.63 6.97
N MET A 323 -13.61 17.31 6.81
CA MET A 323 -14.67 16.38 7.22
C MET A 323 -14.91 16.41 8.72
N LYS A 324 -13.84 16.42 9.53
CA LYS A 324 -13.94 16.54 10.99
C LYS A 324 -14.68 17.81 11.40
N ILE A 325 -14.38 18.95 10.78
CA ILE A 325 -15.11 20.20 11.02
C ILE A 325 -16.61 20.03 10.67
N GLY A 326 -16.91 19.45 9.51
CA GLY A 326 -18.29 19.21 9.06
C GLY A 326 -19.09 18.34 10.03
N PHE A 327 -18.51 17.22 10.48
CA PHE A 327 -19.14 16.34 11.47
C PHE A 327 -19.24 16.97 12.85
N HIS A 328 -18.23 17.75 13.27
CA HIS A 328 -18.21 18.39 14.58
C HIS A 328 -19.29 19.47 14.73
N MET A 329 -19.69 20.13 13.63
CA MET A 329 -20.72 21.17 13.63
C MET A 329 -22.01 20.75 14.38
N ILE A 330 -22.45 19.49 14.22
CA ILE A 330 -23.71 19.00 14.83
C ILE A 330 -23.65 18.98 16.36
N VAL A 331 -22.46 18.89 16.95
CA VAL A 331 -22.26 18.89 18.41
C VAL A 331 -22.68 20.21 19.04
N HIS A 332 -22.64 21.30 18.26
CA HIS A 332 -23.07 22.64 18.67
C HIS A 332 -24.56 22.90 18.44
N ALA A 333 -25.33 21.94 17.91
CA ALA A 333 -26.77 22.12 17.73
C ALA A 333 -27.48 22.21 19.10
N PRO A 334 -28.47 23.11 19.29
CA PRO A 334 -29.12 23.33 20.59
C PRO A 334 -29.71 22.04 21.20
N TRP A 335 -30.28 21.19 20.37
CA TRP A 335 -30.91 19.93 20.77
C TRP A 335 -29.90 18.81 21.09
N TYR A 336 -28.63 18.92 20.67
CA TYR A 336 -27.65 17.83 20.77
C TYR A 336 -27.25 17.50 22.22
N GLN A 337 -27.23 18.53 23.08
CA GLN A 337 -26.92 18.39 24.50
C GLN A 337 -28.06 17.75 25.30
N GLU A 338 -29.30 17.83 24.79
CA GLU A 338 -30.48 17.26 25.43
C GLU A 338 -30.59 15.73 25.24
N ILE A 339 -29.80 15.16 24.33
CA ILE A 339 -29.86 13.74 23.98
C ILE A 339 -29.00 12.88 24.90
N THR A 340 -29.60 11.81 25.41
CA THR A 340 -28.94 10.84 26.31
C THR A 340 -28.20 9.74 25.54
N ASN A 341 -27.11 9.22 26.13
CA ASN A 341 -26.31 8.12 25.58
C ASN A 341 -26.88 6.73 25.95
N LYS A 342 -28.20 6.54 25.83
CA LYS A 342 -28.82 5.24 26.15
C LYS A 342 -28.48 4.19 25.08
N THR A 343 -28.36 2.93 25.52
CA THR A 343 -28.14 1.78 24.64
C THR A 343 -29.29 1.59 23.66
N PHE A 344 -28.96 1.23 22.43
CA PHE A 344 -29.94 0.98 21.39
C PHE A 344 -30.66 -0.36 21.63
N THR A 345 -31.99 -0.33 21.74
CA THR A 345 -32.80 -1.55 21.91
C THR A 345 -33.33 -2.11 20.59
N HIS A 346 -33.50 -1.26 19.57
CA HIS A 346 -33.97 -1.62 18.23
C HIS A 346 -33.65 -0.50 17.23
N ILE A 347 -33.75 -0.80 15.93
CA ILE A 347 -33.61 0.19 14.85
C ILE A 347 -34.94 0.94 14.71
N PRO A 348 -34.99 2.27 14.91
CA PRO A 348 -36.23 3.03 14.83
C PRO A 348 -36.75 3.13 13.39
N HIS A 349 -38.07 3.05 13.20
CA HIS A 349 -38.68 3.23 11.87
C HIS A 349 -38.31 4.58 11.23
N ASN A 350 -38.24 5.65 12.03
CA ASN A 350 -37.87 6.99 11.56
C ASN A 350 -36.44 7.07 10.99
N LEU A 351 -35.56 6.18 11.41
CA LEU A 351 -34.21 6.05 10.86
C LEU A 351 -34.23 5.56 9.39
N LEU A 352 -35.27 4.80 9.03
CA LEU A 352 -35.47 4.27 7.68
C LEU A 352 -36.42 5.13 6.85
N SER A 353 -37.41 5.80 7.44
CA SER A 353 -38.41 6.55 6.67
C SER A 353 -37.97 7.97 6.31
N ASP A 354 -37.25 8.67 7.20
CA ASP A 354 -36.76 10.03 6.97
C ASP A 354 -35.45 9.99 6.18
N SER A 355 -35.39 10.66 5.03
CA SER A 355 -34.21 10.64 4.14
C SER A 355 -32.95 11.17 4.82
N ARG A 356 -33.07 12.13 5.74
CA ARG A 356 -31.94 12.75 6.43
C ARG A 356 -31.26 11.76 7.38
N TYR A 357 -32.07 11.05 8.18
CA TYR A 357 -31.59 10.03 9.10
C TYR A 357 -31.15 8.76 8.37
N ARG A 358 -31.83 8.41 7.27
CA ARG A 358 -31.46 7.28 6.40
C ARG A 358 -30.07 7.45 5.82
N ALA A 359 -29.68 8.65 5.39
CA ALA A 359 -28.34 8.92 4.85
C ALA A 359 -27.23 8.58 5.87
N LEU A 360 -27.39 9.02 7.12
CA LEU A 360 -26.46 8.71 8.22
C LEU A 360 -26.44 7.21 8.53
N TYR A 361 -27.61 6.58 8.56
CA TYR A 361 -27.69 5.14 8.83
C TYR A 361 -27.09 4.28 7.71
N GLN A 362 -27.22 4.70 6.45
CA GLN A 362 -26.58 4.04 5.32
C GLN A 362 -25.06 4.10 5.45
N LEU A 363 -24.48 5.26 5.76
CA LEU A 363 -23.06 5.40 6.07
C LEU A 363 -22.62 4.41 7.17
N HIS A 364 -23.34 4.36 8.27
CA HIS A 364 -23.03 3.46 9.38
C HIS A 364 -23.08 1.97 8.98
N ARG A 365 -24.10 1.58 8.21
CA ARG A 365 -24.22 0.20 7.70
C ARG A 365 -23.06 -0.17 6.79
N ASP A 366 -22.68 0.74 5.90
CA ASP A 366 -21.63 0.49 4.92
C ASP A 366 -20.25 0.38 5.59
N ILE A 367 -19.99 1.20 6.62
CA ILE A 367 -18.77 1.11 7.45
C ILE A 367 -18.62 -0.29 8.08
N ILE A 368 -19.73 -0.84 8.60
CA ILE A 368 -19.76 -2.13 9.31
C ILE A 368 -19.75 -3.32 8.35
N SER A 369 -20.32 -3.19 7.15
CA SER A 369 -20.33 -4.29 6.18
C SER A 369 -18.91 -4.61 5.71
N GLU A 370 -18.48 -5.85 5.93
CA GLU A 370 -17.24 -6.39 5.37
C GLU A 370 -17.42 -6.90 3.93
N GLU A 371 -18.67 -7.19 3.54
CA GLU A 371 -19.01 -7.85 2.28
C GLU A 371 -19.39 -6.90 1.14
N MET A 372 -19.56 -5.60 1.40
CA MET A 372 -20.03 -4.71 0.35
C MET A 372 -18.93 -4.49 -0.68
N GLU A 373 -19.22 -4.86 -1.93
CA GLU A 373 -18.52 -4.40 -3.12
C GLU A 373 -18.65 -2.87 -3.16
N VAL A 374 -17.75 -2.19 -2.44
CA VAL A 374 -17.57 -0.76 -2.62
C VAL A 374 -17.03 -0.63 -4.03
N TYR A 375 -17.90 -0.30 -4.98
CA TYR A 375 -17.50 0.40 -6.18
C TYR A 375 -16.74 1.64 -5.69
N PHE A 376 -15.41 1.51 -5.68
CA PHE A 376 -14.49 2.53 -5.23
C PHE A 376 -14.74 3.78 -6.10
N ASP A 377 -14.64 4.94 -5.47
CA ASP A 377 -14.59 6.20 -6.20
C ASP A 377 -13.45 6.10 -7.23
N PRO A 378 -13.69 6.29 -8.55
CA PRO A 378 -12.65 6.25 -9.57
C PRO A 378 -11.47 7.18 -9.30
N ALA A 379 -11.63 8.15 -8.38
CA ALA A 379 -10.54 9.00 -7.91
C ALA A 379 -9.44 8.26 -7.12
N PHE A 380 -9.73 7.07 -6.57
CA PHE A 380 -8.79 6.33 -5.71
C PHE A 380 -8.76 4.85 -6.07
N THR A 381 -7.66 4.48 -6.70
CA THR A 381 -7.38 3.11 -7.11
C THR A 381 -6.10 2.70 -6.40
N TYR A 382 -6.17 1.62 -5.64
CA TYR A 382 -4.96 0.96 -5.16
C TYR A 382 -4.16 0.48 -6.35
N GLN A 383 -2.84 0.55 -6.21
CA GLN A 383 -1.97 -0.05 -7.19
C GLN A 383 -1.17 -1.16 -6.53
N TRP A 384 -0.95 -2.25 -7.25
CA TRP A 384 0.07 -3.21 -6.87
C TRP A 384 1.44 -2.53 -6.81
N LYS A 385 2.28 -2.89 -5.85
CA LYS A 385 3.69 -2.48 -5.87
C LYS A 385 4.36 -2.95 -7.15
N ARG A 386 5.47 -2.30 -7.52
CA ARG A 386 6.28 -2.71 -8.67
C ARG A 386 6.68 -4.18 -8.53
N THR A 387 6.69 -4.91 -9.65
CA THR A 387 6.93 -6.37 -9.62
C THR A 387 8.32 -6.74 -9.13
N ASP A 388 9.33 -5.90 -9.35
CA ASP A 388 10.65 -6.09 -8.78
C ASP A 388 10.63 -5.99 -7.25
N LYS A 389 9.91 -5.00 -6.70
CA LYS A 389 9.73 -4.88 -5.24
C LYS A 389 8.88 -6.02 -4.66
N LEU A 390 7.80 -6.41 -5.34
CA LEU A 390 6.99 -7.57 -4.96
C LEU A 390 7.83 -8.85 -4.93
N TYR A 391 8.66 -9.07 -5.95
CA TYR A 391 9.53 -10.23 -6.03
C TYR A 391 10.61 -10.23 -4.94
N GLU A 392 11.22 -9.08 -4.67
CA GLU A 392 12.20 -8.90 -3.58
C GLU A 392 11.60 -9.23 -2.22
N MET A 393 10.43 -8.64 -1.90
CA MET A 393 9.71 -8.91 -0.65
C MET A 393 9.30 -10.37 -0.54
N TRP A 394 8.76 -10.94 -1.63
CA TRP A 394 8.37 -12.35 -1.66
C TRP A 394 9.57 -13.27 -1.44
N GLY A 395 10.68 -13.02 -2.14
CA GLY A 395 11.92 -13.78 -1.99
C GLY A 395 12.47 -13.72 -0.57
N TYR A 396 12.46 -12.54 0.05
CA TYR A 396 12.82 -12.38 1.47
C TYR A 396 11.99 -13.29 2.37
N PHE A 397 10.67 -13.31 2.19
CA PHE A 397 9.80 -14.18 2.99
C PHE A 397 9.92 -15.67 2.66
N GLN A 398 10.28 -16.06 1.43
CA GLN A 398 10.57 -17.46 1.14
C GLN A 398 11.80 -17.96 1.88
N VAL A 399 12.87 -17.15 1.96
CA VAL A 399 14.05 -17.50 2.77
C VAL A 399 13.70 -17.56 4.25
N LEU A 400 12.87 -16.63 4.75
CA LEU A 400 12.36 -16.68 6.13
C LEU A 400 11.60 -17.99 6.40
N LYS A 401 10.70 -18.40 5.48
CA LYS A 401 9.97 -19.68 5.58
C LYS A 401 10.95 -20.87 5.65
N LEU A 402 11.96 -20.91 4.79
CA LEU A 402 12.99 -21.97 4.83
C LEU A 402 13.74 -22.00 6.18
N LEU A 403 14.13 -20.84 6.72
CA LEU A 403 14.75 -20.78 8.05
C LEU A 403 13.82 -21.34 9.14
N THR A 404 12.53 -21.03 9.07
CA THR A 404 11.54 -21.58 10.03
C THR A 404 11.34 -23.09 9.87
N GLU A 405 11.37 -23.62 8.64
CA GLU A 405 11.35 -25.07 8.38
C GLU A 405 12.56 -25.79 8.97
N PHE A 406 13.72 -25.13 9.01
CA PHE A 406 14.91 -25.65 9.70
C PHE A 406 14.82 -25.57 11.22
N GLY A 407 13.69 -25.12 11.79
CA GLY A 407 13.44 -25.07 13.22
C GLY A 407 13.88 -23.79 13.91
N PHE A 408 14.21 -22.73 13.16
CA PHE A 408 14.42 -21.40 13.74
C PHE A 408 13.09 -20.74 14.04
N GLN A 409 12.91 -20.28 15.28
CA GLN A 409 11.69 -19.61 15.71
C GLN A 409 11.90 -18.09 15.75
N PRO A 410 11.05 -17.29 15.07
CA PRO A 410 11.07 -15.84 15.20
C PRO A 410 10.77 -15.42 16.64
N LYS A 411 11.64 -14.61 17.24
CA LYS A 411 11.47 -14.10 18.62
C LYS A 411 11.07 -12.64 18.66
N SER A 412 11.56 -11.85 17.71
CA SER A 412 11.29 -10.41 17.63
C SER A 412 11.51 -9.88 16.23
N GLY A 413 11.00 -8.67 15.96
CA GLY A 413 11.13 -7.96 14.69
C GLY A 413 9.81 -7.82 13.94
N TRP A 414 9.67 -6.72 13.19
CA TRP A 414 8.57 -6.38 12.30
C TRP A 414 7.15 -6.56 12.90
N PHE A 415 6.37 -7.54 12.43
CA PHE A 415 5.04 -7.84 12.97
C PHE A 415 5.06 -8.87 14.08
N PHE A 416 6.16 -9.60 14.26
CA PHE A 416 6.29 -10.56 15.36
C PHE A 416 6.29 -9.84 16.72
N ASP A 417 6.76 -8.59 16.77
CA ASP A 417 6.66 -7.73 17.95
C ASP A 417 5.23 -7.20 18.21
N ARG A 418 4.36 -7.26 17.20
CA ARG A 418 3.02 -6.65 17.22
C ARG A 418 1.89 -7.67 17.31
N LEU A 419 2.20 -8.96 17.46
CA LEU A 419 1.23 -10.03 17.69
C LEU A 419 0.47 -9.74 19.00
N GLY A 420 -0.64 -9.01 18.90
CA GLY A 420 -1.49 -8.59 20.03
C GLY A 420 -1.91 -7.11 20.06
N GLN A 421 -1.39 -6.25 19.18
CA GLN A 421 -1.90 -4.87 19.01
C GLN A 421 -2.64 -4.74 17.68
N ASP A 422 -3.78 -4.04 17.70
CA ASP A 422 -4.74 -3.89 16.61
C ASP A 422 -4.08 -3.70 15.23
N GLU A 423 -4.72 -4.27 14.20
CA GLU A 423 -4.42 -4.15 12.77
C GLU A 423 -4.61 -2.71 12.23
N SER A 424 -4.17 -1.69 12.97
CA SER A 424 -4.45 -0.28 12.74
C SER A 424 -3.48 0.40 11.76
N LEU A 425 -2.69 -0.37 11.01
CA LEU A 425 -1.82 0.20 9.97
C LEU A 425 -2.64 0.53 8.73
N LEU A 426 -2.53 1.78 8.28
CA LEU A 426 -3.19 2.27 7.06
C LEU A 426 -2.80 1.45 5.83
N ILE A 427 -1.49 1.18 5.71
CA ILE A 427 -0.85 0.34 4.70
C ILE A 427 0.31 -0.34 5.42
N PRO A 428 0.34 -1.67 5.49
CA PRO A 428 1.50 -2.36 6.03
C PRO A 428 2.71 -2.20 5.12
N PHE A 429 3.87 -2.02 5.73
CA PHE A 429 5.12 -1.88 5.02
C PHE A 429 6.20 -2.70 5.72
N LEU A 430 7.17 -3.17 4.93
CA LEU A 430 8.40 -3.79 5.42
C LEU A 430 9.51 -2.72 5.36
N PRO A 431 9.95 -2.16 6.50
CA PRO A 431 10.95 -1.10 6.50
C PRO A 431 12.31 -1.57 5.99
N ASN A 432 13.05 -0.68 5.33
CA ASN A 432 14.45 -0.93 5.01
C ASN A 432 15.27 -1.05 6.31
N GLY A 433 16.17 -2.03 6.38
CA GLY A 433 16.94 -2.37 7.57
C GLY A 433 16.17 -3.11 8.66
N GLU A 434 14.91 -3.49 8.43
CA GLU A 434 14.13 -4.28 9.39
C GLU A 434 14.82 -5.62 9.67
N CYS A 435 14.88 -6.02 10.94
CA CYS A 435 15.61 -7.19 11.40
C CYS A 435 14.70 -8.15 12.16
N ILE A 436 14.54 -9.36 11.62
CA ILE A 436 13.86 -10.46 12.30
C ILE A 436 14.90 -11.30 13.02
N VAL A 437 14.75 -11.43 14.34
CA VAL A 437 15.65 -12.25 15.17
C VAL A 437 15.04 -13.64 15.31
N LEU A 438 15.76 -14.66 14.85
CA LEU A 438 15.37 -16.06 14.99
C LEU A 438 16.33 -16.83 15.89
N ILE A 439 15.79 -17.79 16.65
CA ILE A 439 16.59 -18.62 17.57
C ILE A 439 16.31 -20.10 17.34
N LYS A 440 17.37 -20.90 17.41
CA LYS A 440 17.35 -22.37 17.43
C LYS A 440 18.47 -22.87 18.33
N ASN A 441 18.13 -23.50 19.45
CA ASN A 441 19.10 -23.95 20.46
C ASN A 441 20.04 -22.80 20.88
N ASP A 442 21.36 -22.96 20.69
CA ASP A 442 22.39 -21.97 20.96
C ASP A 442 22.80 -21.16 19.71
N MET A 443 22.07 -21.30 18.61
CA MET A 443 22.19 -20.46 17.44
C MET A 443 21.15 -19.34 17.46
N ARG A 444 21.62 -18.15 17.10
CA ARG A 444 20.80 -16.96 16.87
C ARG A 444 21.09 -16.43 15.47
N ILE A 445 20.04 -16.06 14.75
CA ILE A 445 20.11 -15.47 13.42
C ILE A 445 19.49 -14.08 13.48
N HIS A 446 20.16 -13.09 12.88
CA HIS A 446 19.54 -11.83 12.53
C HIS A 446 19.31 -11.84 11.02
N TYR A 447 18.05 -11.86 10.60
CA TYR A 447 17.69 -11.77 9.19
C TYR A 447 17.22 -10.36 8.88
N VAL A 448 18.00 -9.65 8.07
CA VAL A 448 17.84 -8.22 7.80
C VAL A 448 17.39 -7.99 6.36
N TYR A 449 16.36 -7.20 6.17
CA TYR A 449 15.83 -6.78 4.88
C TYR A 449 16.41 -5.45 4.43
N ASP A 450 16.92 -5.36 3.21
CA ASP A 450 17.37 -4.12 2.54
C ASP A 450 18.15 -3.15 3.46
N GLY A 451 19.12 -3.70 4.20
CA GLY A 451 19.82 -3.00 5.28
C GLY A 451 21.18 -2.45 4.86
N VAL A 452 21.38 -1.13 5.02
CA VAL A 452 22.67 -0.48 4.72
C VAL A 452 23.73 -0.86 5.76
N LEU A 453 24.87 -1.34 5.29
CA LEU A 453 26.04 -1.63 6.12
C LEU A 453 26.96 -0.40 6.27
N PRO A 454 27.55 -0.19 7.44
CA PRO A 454 28.53 0.88 7.65
C PRO A 454 29.73 0.79 6.69
N LEU A 455 30.34 1.95 6.40
CA LEU A 455 31.56 2.03 5.59
C LEU A 455 32.84 1.73 6.39
N ALA A 456 32.77 1.87 7.72
CA ALA A 456 33.93 1.72 8.60
C ALA A 456 33.59 0.92 9.87
N GLY A 457 34.57 0.13 10.34
CA GLY A 457 34.44 -0.72 11.53
C GLY A 457 34.04 0.02 12.82
N ARG A 458 34.35 1.33 12.93
CA ARG A 458 33.96 2.16 14.09
C ARG A 458 32.45 2.36 14.21
N GLU A 459 31.73 2.32 13.09
CA GLU A 459 30.27 2.52 13.00
C GLU A 459 29.48 1.20 13.13
N THR A 460 30.18 0.05 13.24
CA THR A 460 29.55 -1.28 13.36
C THR A 460 29.07 -1.58 14.78
N ASN A 461 27.96 -2.33 14.85
CA ASN A 461 27.31 -2.74 16.10
C ASN A 461 27.01 -4.24 16.04
N LEU A 462 27.40 -5.00 17.07
CA LEU A 462 27.21 -6.45 17.11
C LEU A 462 25.75 -6.87 16.92
N GLU A 463 24.80 -6.10 17.44
CA GLU A 463 23.38 -6.47 17.48
C GLU A 463 22.58 -6.02 16.25
N ARG A 464 23.14 -5.16 15.39
CA ARG A 464 22.42 -4.59 14.23
C ARG A 464 23.18 -4.64 12.92
N ALA A 465 24.50 -4.48 12.96
CA ALA A 465 25.36 -4.41 11.78
C ALA A 465 26.78 -4.86 12.18
N PRO A 466 27.04 -6.18 12.28
CA PRO A 466 28.36 -6.69 12.68
C PRO A 466 29.42 -6.55 11.58
N LEU A 467 29.01 -6.11 10.39
CA LEU A 467 29.83 -5.98 9.19
C LEU A 467 30.04 -4.52 8.79
N TYR A 468 31.16 -4.26 8.12
CA TYR A 468 31.36 -3.06 7.32
C TYR A 468 31.96 -3.43 5.96
N MET A 469 31.70 -2.62 4.93
CA MET A 469 32.22 -2.82 3.58
C MET A 469 32.27 -1.52 2.77
N GLY A 470 32.79 -1.61 1.55
CA GLY A 470 32.95 -0.47 0.63
C GLY A 470 31.63 0.08 0.10
N LYS A 471 31.64 0.69 -1.10
CA LYS A 471 30.46 1.38 -1.65
C LYS A 471 29.25 0.46 -1.94
N ASN A 472 29.49 -0.82 -2.17
CA ASN A 472 28.43 -1.82 -2.42
C ASN A 472 28.03 -2.44 -1.07
N ASN A 473 27.19 -1.74 -0.30
CA ASN A 473 26.94 -2.04 1.12
C ASN A 473 25.47 -2.28 1.49
N ARG A 474 24.58 -2.43 0.52
CA ARG A 474 23.14 -2.57 0.75
C ARG A 474 22.61 -3.79 -0.01
N PRO A 475 22.76 -5.01 0.54
CA PRO A 475 22.17 -6.22 -0.01
C PRO A 475 20.65 -6.23 0.22
N ASP A 476 19.91 -6.89 -0.67
CA ASP A 476 18.45 -7.00 -0.56
C ASP A 476 18.04 -7.84 0.67
N GLY A 477 18.88 -8.81 1.06
CA GLY A 477 18.76 -9.60 2.28
C GLY A 477 20.11 -9.98 2.89
N ARG A 478 20.18 -10.04 4.23
CA ARG A 478 21.39 -10.42 4.97
C ARG A 478 21.05 -11.32 6.15
N VAL A 479 21.72 -12.46 6.25
CA VAL A 479 21.59 -13.39 7.38
C VAL A 479 22.88 -13.34 8.20
N ASP A 480 22.84 -12.78 9.40
CA ASP A 480 23.97 -12.78 10.34
C ASP A 480 23.81 -13.94 11.33
N PHE A 481 24.84 -14.78 11.45
CA PHE A 481 24.84 -15.96 12.30
C PHE A 481 25.61 -15.73 13.58
N TYR A 482 25.02 -16.16 14.69
CA TYR A 482 25.62 -16.15 16.02
C TYR A 482 25.52 -17.54 16.63
N LYS A 483 26.63 -18.02 17.21
CA LYS A 483 26.72 -19.27 17.95
C LYS A 483 27.20 -18.95 19.36
N ARG A 484 26.43 -19.32 20.38
CA ARG A 484 26.74 -18.98 21.79
C ARG A 484 27.00 -17.46 21.96
N ASP A 485 26.14 -16.66 21.33
CA ASP A 485 26.23 -15.18 21.24
C ASP A 485 27.48 -14.60 20.57
N VAL A 486 28.35 -15.43 19.99
CA VAL A 486 29.50 -15.01 19.19
C VAL A 486 29.12 -14.95 17.72
N TYR A 487 29.42 -13.84 17.06
CA TYR A 487 29.21 -13.68 15.62
C TYR A 487 30.18 -14.58 14.81
N VAL A 488 29.64 -15.45 13.95
CA VAL A 488 30.42 -16.48 13.22
C VAL A 488 30.50 -16.28 11.70
N GLY A 489 29.71 -15.35 11.17
CA GLY A 489 29.72 -14.95 9.76
C GLY A 489 28.33 -14.56 9.26
N SER A 490 28.25 -14.21 7.97
CA SER A 490 27.00 -13.86 7.31
C SER A 490 26.83 -14.51 5.94
N LEU A 491 25.59 -14.56 5.50
CA LEU A 491 25.15 -14.83 4.13
C LEU A 491 24.53 -13.56 3.55
N MET A 492 24.93 -13.19 2.34
CA MET A 492 24.36 -12.05 1.59
C MET A 492 23.43 -12.56 0.51
N ILE A 493 22.31 -11.91 0.28
CA ILE A 493 21.28 -12.33 -0.67
C ILE A 493 20.82 -11.10 -1.45
N ASP A 494 20.80 -11.21 -2.77
CA ASP A 494 20.18 -10.25 -3.66
C ASP A 494 19.06 -10.93 -4.46
N PHE A 495 17.90 -10.27 -4.56
CA PHE A 495 16.75 -10.74 -5.32
C PHE A 495 16.66 -9.98 -6.64
N LYS A 496 16.86 -10.68 -7.77
CA LYS A 496 16.95 -10.06 -9.10
C LYS A 496 15.76 -10.40 -9.96
N TYR A 497 14.85 -9.44 -10.14
CA TYR A 497 13.75 -9.55 -11.10
C TYR A 497 14.23 -9.21 -12.52
N ARG A 498 15.10 -10.05 -13.09
CA ARG A 498 15.68 -9.90 -14.44
C ARG A 498 16.42 -11.17 -14.90
N PRO A 499 16.64 -11.35 -16.22
CA PRO A 499 17.37 -12.50 -16.75
C PRO A 499 18.83 -12.49 -16.29
N ILE A 500 19.40 -13.69 -16.10
CA ILE A 500 20.78 -13.86 -15.64
C ILE A 500 21.80 -13.08 -16.47
N ASN A 501 21.68 -13.10 -17.81
CA ASN A 501 22.61 -12.42 -18.73
C ASN A 501 22.67 -10.88 -18.57
N ASN A 502 21.69 -10.30 -17.89
CA ASN A 502 21.65 -8.86 -17.64
C ASN A 502 22.48 -8.45 -16.42
N PHE A 503 22.67 -9.33 -15.44
CA PHE A 503 23.45 -9.04 -14.22
C PHE A 503 24.68 -9.92 -14.04
N TRP A 504 24.74 -11.06 -14.74
CA TRP A 504 25.85 -12.00 -14.71
C TRP A 504 26.20 -12.51 -16.10
N ARG A 505 27.45 -12.27 -16.53
CA ARG A 505 27.98 -12.67 -17.85
C ARG A 505 29.27 -13.46 -17.65
N ASN A 506 29.25 -14.77 -17.90
CA ASN A 506 30.39 -15.66 -17.63
C ASN A 506 31.70 -15.18 -18.27
N GLY A 507 31.66 -14.69 -19.52
CA GLY A 507 32.84 -14.16 -20.21
C GLY A 507 33.40 -12.84 -19.64
N SER A 508 32.65 -12.16 -18.78
CA SER A 508 33.05 -10.89 -18.16
C SER A 508 33.57 -11.03 -16.74
N HIS A 509 33.46 -12.21 -16.14
CA HIS A 509 33.88 -12.44 -14.74
C HIS A 509 35.36 -12.11 -14.51
N ASN A 510 36.25 -12.30 -15.47
CA ASN A 510 37.67 -11.94 -15.31
C ASN A 510 38.08 -10.60 -15.97
N LEU A 511 37.11 -9.83 -16.49
CA LEU A 511 37.39 -8.55 -17.15
C LEU A 511 37.44 -7.41 -16.13
N MET A 512 38.23 -6.37 -16.45
CA MET A 512 38.31 -5.14 -15.64
C MET A 512 37.01 -4.31 -15.70
N ASN A 513 36.28 -4.38 -16.82
CA ASN A 513 35.01 -3.69 -17.04
C ASN A 513 33.83 -4.67 -16.90
N ARG A 514 33.51 -5.02 -15.65
CA ARG A 514 32.36 -5.87 -15.33
C ARG A 514 31.07 -5.05 -15.31
N PRO A 515 29.89 -5.68 -15.53
CA PRO A 515 28.61 -5.06 -15.20
C PRO A 515 28.57 -4.61 -13.74
N ARG A 516 27.88 -3.50 -13.45
CA ARG A 516 27.81 -2.91 -12.10
C ARG A 516 27.26 -3.91 -11.08
N GLU A 517 26.23 -4.66 -11.47
CA GLU A 517 25.56 -5.66 -10.63
C GLU A 517 26.48 -6.84 -10.32
N MET A 518 27.32 -7.26 -11.26
CA MET A 518 28.32 -8.29 -11.04
C MET A 518 29.37 -7.82 -10.03
N GLU A 519 29.86 -6.59 -10.17
CA GLU A 519 30.82 -6.00 -9.23
C GLU A 519 30.20 -5.83 -7.84
N GLN A 520 28.89 -5.55 -7.74
CA GLN A 520 28.15 -5.50 -6.48
C GLN A 520 28.18 -6.86 -5.76
N LEU A 521 27.83 -7.96 -6.44
CA LEU A 521 27.83 -9.31 -5.86
C LEU A 521 29.24 -9.74 -5.42
N ILE A 522 30.26 -9.45 -6.25
CA ILE A 522 31.67 -9.75 -5.92
C ILE A 522 32.12 -8.93 -4.71
N ALA A 523 31.76 -7.65 -4.65
CA ALA A 523 32.13 -6.75 -3.55
C ALA A 523 31.54 -7.21 -2.21
N TYR A 524 30.31 -7.76 -2.18
CA TYR A 524 29.74 -8.29 -0.94
C TYR A 524 30.63 -9.35 -0.28
N LYS A 525 31.29 -10.20 -1.09
CA LYS A 525 32.29 -11.14 -0.58
C LYS A 525 33.61 -10.43 -0.28
N ARG A 526 34.18 -9.79 -1.29
CA ARG A 526 35.56 -9.31 -1.33
C ARG A 526 35.81 -8.13 -0.39
N ASP A 527 34.83 -7.26 -0.17
CA ASP A 527 35.01 -6.05 0.63
C ASP A 527 34.47 -6.19 2.05
N SER A 528 33.88 -7.35 2.37
CA SER A 528 33.34 -7.63 3.71
C SER A 528 34.43 -7.74 4.77
N ASN A 529 34.21 -7.06 5.89
CA ASN A 529 35.06 -7.09 7.07
C ASN A 529 34.22 -7.01 8.35
N SER A 530 34.76 -7.52 9.46
CA SER A 530 34.09 -7.46 10.78
C SER A 530 35.11 -7.45 11.91
N LYS A 531 34.88 -6.60 12.90
CA LYS A 531 35.65 -6.61 14.17
C LYS A 531 35.13 -7.65 15.17
N TYR A 532 33.97 -8.23 14.92
CA TYR A 532 33.26 -9.11 15.86
C TYR A 532 33.40 -10.60 15.52
N LEU A 533 33.92 -10.94 14.34
CA LEU A 533 33.99 -12.32 13.84
C LEU A 533 34.83 -13.22 14.75
N TYR A 534 34.20 -14.24 15.34
CA TYR A 534 34.76 -15.19 16.30
C TYR A 534 35.10 -14.63 17.70
N GLY A 535 34.60 -13.45 18.07
CA GLY A 535 34.76 -12.91 19.43
C GLY A 535 36.12 -12.24 19.70
N GLU A 536 36.37 -11.81 20.94
CA GLU A 536 37.45 -10.85 21.25
C GLU A 536 38.81 -11.45 21.62
N GLU A 537 38.87 -12.57 22.34
CA GLU A 537 40.15 -13.14 22.80
C GLU A 537 40.82 -13.94 21.66
N GLU A 538 40.36 -15.16 21.40
CA GLU A 538 40.95 -16.04 20.38
C GLU A 538 40.60 -15.59 18.95
N GLY A 539 39.40 -15.04 18.75
CA GLY A 539 38.94 -14.57 17.45
C GLY A 539 39.75 -13.40 16.91
N ARG A 540 40.22 -12.49 17.77
CA ARG A 540 41.00 -11.31 17.34
C ARG A 540 42.31 -11.72 16.70
N HIS A 541 43.03 -12.67 17.31
CA HIS A 541 44.28 -13.17 16.78
C HIS A 541 44.12 -13.78 15.38
N ILE A 542 43.04 -14.56 15.18
CA ILE A 542 42.71 -15.16 13.88
C ILE A 542 42.35 -14.09 12.85
N ARG A 543 41.63 -13.04 13.26
CA ARG A 543 41.33 -11.91 12.37
C ARG A 543 42.60 -11.18 11.91
N GLU A 544 43.52 -10.94 12.83
CA GLU A 544 44.80 -10.26 12.54
C GLU A 544 45.72 -11.11 11.66
N LEU A 545 45.79 -12.43 11.89
CA LEU A 545 46.66 -13.34 11.13
C LEU A 545 46.11 -13.72 9.76
N LEU A 546 44.83 -14.09 9.68
CA LEU A 546 44.25 -14.72 8.49
C LEU A 546 43.36 -13.77 7.68
N SER A 547 42.99 -12.61 8.25
CA SER A 547 42.04 -11.66 7.64
C SER A 547 40.83 -12.37 6.99
N PRO A 548 40.13 -13.25 7.72
CA PRO A 548 39.07 -14.07 7.15
C PRO A 548 37.89 -13.19 6.72
N ARG A 549 37.30 -13.53 5.57
CA ARG A 549 36.08 -12.87 5.09
C ARG A 549 34.88 -13.34 5.91
N PRO A 550 34.12 -12.43 6.56
CA PRO A 550 32.98 -12.80 7.39
C PRO A 550 31.78 -13.27 6.57
N VAL A 551 31.61 -12.76 5.34
CA VAL A 551 30.60 -13.26 4.40
C VAL A 551 31.05 -14.60 3.85
N ARG A 552 30.27 -15.66 4.05
CA ARG A 552 30.60 -17.01 3.57
C ARG A 552 30.18 -17.22 2.13
N GLU A 553 28.96 -16.88 1.81
CA GLU A 553 28.42 -16.96 0.47
C GLU A 553 27.63 -15.71 0.14
N VAL A 554 27.53 -15.45 -1.16
CA VAL A 554 26.68 -14.41 -1.72
C VAL A 554 25.72 -15.10 -2.68
N TRP A 555 24.43 -14.90 -2.48
CA TRP A 555 23.39 -15.49 -3.30
C TRP A 555 22.72 -14.45 -4.17
N ALA A 556 22.52 -14.77 -5.44
CA ALA A 556 21.63 -14.03 -6.33
C ALA A 556 20.46 -14.95 -6.70
N LEU A 557 19.28 -14.65 -6.16
CA LEU A 557 18.04 -15.37 -6.42
C LEU A 557 17.26 -14.58 -7.47
N TYR A 558 16.99 -15.18 -8.64
CA TYR A 558 16.44 -14.43 -9.77
C TYR A 558 15.18 -15.04 -10.38
N ALA A 559 14.32 -14.17 -10.91
CA ALA A 559 13.12 -14.56 -11.63
C ALA A 559 13.42 -14.75 -13.12
N GLU A 560 12.98 -15.87 -13.69
CA GLU A 560 13.00 -16.10 -15.14
C GLU A 560 11.83 -17.00 -15.55
N ALA A 561 10.91 -16.47 -16.35
CA ALA A 561 9.69 -17.19 -16.76
C ALA A 561 10.00 -18.34 -17.74
N ARG A 562 11.11 -18.23 -18.48
CA ARG A 562 11.50 -19.20 -19.51
C ARG A 562 12.36 -20.30 -18.90
N ALA A 563 11.80 -21.50 -18.79
CA ALA A 563 12.48 -22.63 -18.17
C ALA A 563 13.83 -22.97 -18.84
N ASP A 564 13.96 -22.74 -20.14
CA ASP A 564 15.19 -22.95 -20.92
C ASP A 564 16.29 -21.92 -20.62
N TRP A 565 15.95 -20.77 -20.01
CA TRP A 565 16.89 -19.72 -19.63
C TRP A 565 17.24 -19.76 -18.13
N GLN A 566 16.65 -20.69 -17.40
CA GLN A 566 17.00 -20.94 -16.01
C GLN A 566 18.31 -21.72 -15.94
N SER A 567 19.27 -21.19 -15.20
CA SER A 567 20.59 -21.79 -15.04
C SER A 567 21.09 -21.54 -13.62
N GLN A 568 21.49 -22.61 -12.95
CA GLN A 568 22.23 -22.53 -11.70
C GLN A 568 23.71 -22.31 -11.98
N GLN A 569 24.33 -21.37 -11.27
CA GLN A 569 25.77 -21.14 -11.37
C GLN A 569 26.40 -21.07 -9.98
N LEU A 570 27.47 -21.83 -9.79
CA LEU A 570 28.31 -21.77 -8.60
C LEU A 570 29.68 -21.26 -9.03
N ILE A 571 30.01 -20.06 -8.57
CA ILE A 571 31.30 -19.43 -8.82
C ILE A 571 32.15 -19.63 -7.57
N SER A 572 32.99 -20.66 -7.60
CA SER A 572 33.77 -21.11 -6.46
C SER A 572 34.77 -20.06 -5.96
N ASP A 573 35.42 -19.33 -6.85
CA ASP A 573 36.45 -18.33 -6.51
C ASP A 573 35.93 -17.23 -5.58
N ASP A 574 34.72 -16.74 -5.82
CA ASP A 574 34.09 -15.68 -5.03
C ASP A 574 33.02 -16.21 -4.05
N SER A 575 32.80 -17.53 -4.00
CA SER A 575 31.70 -18.15 -3.23
C SER A 575 30.32 -17.55 -3.56
N ILE A 576 30.08 -17.27 -4.84
CA ILE A 576 28.82 -16.71 -5.34
C ILE A 576 27.96 -17.85 -5.87
N CYS A 577 26.69 -17.90 -5.45
CA CYS A 577 25.70 -18.83 -5.96
C CYS A 577 24.55 -18.07 -6.62
N ILE A 578 24.19 -18.47 -7.84
CA ILE A 578 23.09 -17.88 -8.60
C ILE A 578 22.04 -18.95 -8.83
N PHE A 579 20.83 -18.74 -8.33
CA PHE A 579 19.73 -19.70 -8.41
C PHE A 579 18.48 -19.06 -9.05
N PRO A 580 17.82 -19.75 -9.98
CA PRO A 580 16.47 -19.37 -10.37
C PRO A 580 15.52 -19.62 -9.19
N MET A 581 14.59 -18.70 -8.94
CA MET A 581 13.59 -18.83 -7.89
C MET A 581 12.29 -18.18 -8.34
N ASN A 582 11.39 -18.97 -8.92
CA ASN A 582 10.03 -18.53 -9.26
C ASN A 582 9.00 -19.18 -8.33
N PRO A 583 7.80 -18.61 -8.21
CA PRO A 583 6.69 -19.22 -7.48
C PRO A 583 6.35 -20.62 -8.02
N ALA A 584 5.98 -21.51 -7.10
CA ALA A 584 5.65 -22.92 -7.35
C ALA A 584 6.79 -23.77 -7.96
N GLN A 585 8.03 -23.28 -7.97
CA GLN A 585 9.20 -24.09 -8.31
C GLN A 585 9.68 -24.92 -7.11
N ASP A 586 10.41 -25.98 -7.43
CA ASP A 586 11.11 -26.79 -6.43
C ASP A 586 12.30 -26.01 -5.84
N LEU A 587 12.23 -25.72 -4.54
CA LEU A 587 13.26 -25.01 -3.80
C LEU A 587 14.28 -25.95 -3.14
N THR A 588 14.26 -27.26 -3.44
CA THR A 588 15.12 -28.27 -2.81
C THR A 588 16.60 -27.90 -2.87
N ILE A 589 17.10 -27.40 -3.99
CA ILE A 589 18.52 -27.01 -4.15
C ILE A 589 18.89 -25.83 -3.22
N ILE A 590 18.04 -24.80 -3.17
CA ILE A 590 18.24 -23.63 -2.29
C ILE A 590 18.19 -24.09 -0.83
N LYS A 591 17.27 -25.00 -0.51
CA LYS A 591 17.12 -25.59 0.83
C LYS A 591 18.36 -26.39 1.23
N GLU A 592 18.85 -27.29 0.39
CA GLU A 592 20.09 -28.05 0.63
C GLU A 592 21.28 -27.12 0.86
N ARG A 593 21.46 -26.11 0.01
CA ARG A 593 22.57 -25.15 0.17
C ARG A 593 22.44 -24.31 1.44
N LEU A 594 21.22 -23.92 1.82
CA LEU A 594 20.99 -23.19 3.07
C LEU A 594 21.34 -24.05 4.29
N GLN A 595 20.99 -25.34 4.26
CA GLN A 595 21.34 -26.30 5.29
C GLN A 595 22.86 -26.45 5.41
N ASP A 596 23.58 -26.59 4.30
CA ASP A 596 25.05 -26.64 4.29
C ASP A 596 25.67 -25.41 4.98
N ILE A 597 25.18 -24.21 4.66
CA ILE A 597 25.66 -22.97 5.30
C ILE A 597 25.38 -22.98 6.80
N ILE A 598 24.17 -23.36 7.21
CA ILE A 598 23.79 -23.42 8.63
C ILE A 598 24.73 -24.38 9.38
N ASP A 599 25.02 -25.56 8.83
CA ASP A 599 25.89 -26.55 9.45
C ASP A 599 27.36 -26.09 9.53
N VAL A 600 27.84 -25.41 8.48
CA VAL A 600 29.16 -24.77 8.49
C VAL A 600 29.23 -23.70 9.58
N MET A 601 28.25 -22.81 9.66
CA MET A 601 28.23 -21.74 10.67
C MET A 601 28.12 -22.28 12.09
N ASN A 602 27.34 -23.36 12.28
CA ASN A 602 27.16 -24.03 13.56
C ASN A 602 28.47 -24.66 14.09
N SER A 603 29.30 -25.19 13.20
CA SER A 603 30.56 -25.87 13.55
C SER A 603 31.81 -24.98 13.47
N VAL A 604 31.72 -23.81 12.82
CA VAL A 604 32.87 -22.95 12.55
C VAL A 604 33.54 -22.47 13.83
N LEU A 605 32.76 -22.10 14.86
CA LEU A 605 33.31 -21.59 16.11
C LEU A 605 34.12 -22.67 16.82
N ASP A 606 33.61 -23.90 16.88
CA ASP A 606 34.30 -25.02 17.52
C ASP A 606 35.60 -25.38 16.77
N ARG A 607 35.61 -25.30 15.44
CA ARG A 607 36.82 -25.53 14.63
C ARG A 607 37.89 -24.45 14.80
N VAL A 608 37.47 -23.22 15.03
CA VAL A 608 38.33 -22.06 15.25
C VAL A 608 38.98 -22.14 16.64
N LEU A 609 38.19 -22.47 17.67
CA LEU A 609 38.66 -22.59 19.06
C LEU A 609 39.52 -23.86 19.29
N ASN A 610 39.22 -24.98 18.61
CA ASN A 610 39.99 -26.24 18.75
C ASN A 610 41.32 -26.29 17.98
N LYS A 611 41.68 -25.25 17.22
CA LYS A 611 42.91 -25.19 16.40
C LYS A 611 44.08 -24.44 17.08
N ASN A 612 43.92 -24.03 18.34
CA ASN A 612 44.99 -23.46 19.17
C ASN A 612 45.56 -24.49 20.14
#